data_AF-A0A1G6KQ21-F1
#
_entry.id   AF-A0A1G6KQ21-F1
#
_cell.length_a   1.000
_cell.length_b   1.000
_cell.length_c   1.000
_cell.angle_alpha   90.00
_cell.angle_beta   90.00
_cell.angle_gamma   90.00
#
_symmetry.space_group_name_H-M   'P 1'
#
loop_
_entity.id
_entity.type
_entity.pdbx_description
1 polymer ?
#
loop_
_entity_poly.entity_id
_entity_poly.type
_entity_poly.pdbx_seq_one_letter_code
_entity_poly.pdbx_strand_id
1 'polypeptide(L)'
;MLINWEAFLQVFVAALLGASIVVTFYALGLRLLVRGGRPPLVAPAEFTDAITVLSDKQRRRHEKAVAKAAKKNPLGEGQKRLSLLGAYACFAVCAAAVIGALLLILFNH
;
A
#
# COMPACT_ATOMS: atom_id res chain seq x y z
N MET A 1 35.76 20.51 10.72
CA MET A 1 34.70 19.56 10.32
C MET A 1 34.29 19.92 8.90
N LEU A 2 34.83 19.23 7.89
CA LEU A 2 34.42 19.42 6.49
C LEU A 2 33.27 18.45 6.21
N ILE A 3 32.14 18.93 5.68
CA ILE A 3 31.04 18.05 5.27
C ILE A 3 31.53 17.18 4.12
N ASN A 4 31.40 15.86 4.25
CA ASN A 4 31.62 14.95 3.13
C ASN A 4 30.38 14.94 2.23
N TRP A 5 30.41 15.82 1.22
CA TRP A 5 29.31 15.99 0.27
C TRP A 5 29.02 14.74 -0.57
N GLU A 6 30.02 13.91 -0.83
CA GLU A 6 29.87 12.65 -1.57
C GLU A 6 29.05 11.64 -0.76
N ALA A 7 29.41 11.43 0.51
CA ALA A 7 28.66 10.55 1.41
C ALA A 7 27.22 11.04 1.60
N PHE A 8 27.01 12.35 1.71
CA PHE A 8 25.68 12.95 1.77
C PHE A 8 24.85 12.61 0.52
N LEU A 9 25.42 12.82 -0.67
CA LEU A 9 24.72 12.57 -1.92
C LEU A 9 24.34 11.09 -2.07
N GLN A 10 25.23 10.18 -1.66
CA GLN A 10 24.97 8.74 -1.70
C GLN A 10 23.79 8.34 -0.81
N VAL A 11 23.75 8.82 0.44
CA VAL A 11 22.64 8.55 1.36
C VAL A 11 21.34 9.19 0.85
N PHE A 12 21.42 10.41 0.31
CA PHE A 12 20.26 11.09 -0.27
C PHE A 12 19.65 10.29 -1.43
N VAL A 13 20.47 9.83 -2.38
CA VAL A 13 20.00 9.03 -3.51
C VAL A 13 19.43 7.69 -3.04
N ALA A 14 20.12 7.00 -2.12
CA ALA A 14 19.64 5.74 -1.57
C ALA A 14 18.28 5.89 -0.86
N ALA A 15 18.12 6.93 -0.05
CA ALA A 15 16.88 7.23 0.64
C ALA A 15 15.76 7.60 -0.33
N LEU A 16 16.04 8.42 -1.34
CA LEU A 16 15.06 8.84 -2.35
C LEU A 16 14.56 7.65 -3.17
N LEU A 17 15.47 6.77 -3.60
CA LEU A 17 15.12 5.56 -4.34
C LEU A 17 14.30 4.60 -3.47
N GLY A 18 14.74 4.34 -2.24
CA GLY A 18 14.03 3.47 -1.30
C GLY A 18 12.61 3.97 -1.03
N ALA A 19 12.44 5.25 -0.72
CA ALA A 19 11.14 5.86 -0.51
C ALA A 19 10.25 5.78 -1.76
N SER A 20 10.81 6.13 -2.93
CA SER A 20 10.07 6.14 -4.20
C SER A 20 9.58 4.73 -4.57
N ILE A 21 10.41 3.70 -4.40
CA ILE A 21 10.04 2.29 -4.64
C ILE A 21 8.87 1.91 -3.72
N VAL A 22 9.01 2.06 -2.41
CA VAL A 22 7.99 1.63 -1.45
C VAL A 22 6.67 2.34 -1.69
N VAL A 23 6.68 3.67 -1.87
CA VAL A 23 5.46 4.46 -2.11
C VAL A 23 4.80 4.09 -3.43
N THR A 24 5.58 3.95 -4.50
CA THR A 24 5.04 3.62 -5.84
C THR A 24 4.42 2.23 -5.86
N PHE A 25 5.12 1.21 -5.37
CA PHE A 25 4.60 -0.15 -5.35
C PHE A 25 3.40 -0.26 -4.41
N TYR A 26 3.41 0.40 -3.25
CA TYR A 26 2.27 0.40 -2.34
C TYR A 26 1.03 1.05 -2.98
N ALA A 27 1.19 2.24 -3.58
CA ALA A 27 0.09 2.93 -4.26
C ALA A 27 -0.43 2.13 -5.47
N LEU A 28 0.47 1.52 -6.25
CA LEU A 28 0.10 0.67 -7.38
C LEU A 28 -0.65 -0.59 -6.91
N GLY A 29 -0.18 -1.25 -5.85
CA GLY A 29 -0.82 -2.42 -5.26
C GLY A 29 -2.25 -2.13 -4.80
N LEU A 30 -2.46 -1.00 -4.11
CA LEU A 30 -3.80 -0.54 -3.73
C LEU A 30 -4.70 -0.29 -4.95
N ARG A 31 -4.18 0.38 -5.99
CA ARG A 31 -4.95 0.63 -7.23
C ARG A 31 -5.34 -0.67 -7.94
N LEU A 32 -4.42 -1.64 -8.00
CA LEU A 32 -4.68 -2.96 -8.58
C LEU A 32 -5.74 -3.71 -7.77
N LEU A 33 -5.70 -3.63 -6.44
CA LEU A 33 -6.68 -4.28 -5.56
C LEU A 33 -8.09 -3.68 -5.74
N VAL A 34 -8.19 -2.35 -5.82
CA VAL A 34 -9.46 -1.65 -6.10
C VAL A 34 -9.97 -2.01 -7.50
N ARG A 35 -9.11 -1.99 -8.53
CA ARG A 35 -9.47 -2.39 -9.90
C ARG A 35 -9.91 -3.86 -9.99
N GLY A 36 -9.30 -4.74 -9.22
CA GLY A 36 -9.69 -6.15 -9.09
C GLY A 36 -11.04 -6.37 -8.42
N GLY A 37 -11.70 -5.30 -7.93
CA GLY A 37 -13.00 -5.38 -7.26
C GLY A 37 -12.91 -5.80 -5.79
N ARG A 38 -11.73 -5.69 -5.18
CA ARG A 38 -11.49 -5.97 -3.75
C ARG A 38 -11.03 -4.70 -3.02
N PRO A 39 -11.74 -3.57 -3.11
CA PRO A 39 -11.29 -2.35 -2.44
C PRO A 39 -11.14 -2.61 -0.93
N PRO A 40 -10.05 -2.11 -0.31
CA PRO A 40 -9.81 -2.30 1.11
C PRO A 40 -10.81 -1.45 1.90
N LEU A 41 -11.92 -2.07 2.32
CA LEU A 41 -12.81 -1.51 3.32
C LEU A 41 -12.36 -1.97 4.69
N VAL A 42 -11.73 -1.07 5.42
CA VAL A 42 -11.55 -1.24 6.85
C VAL A 42 -12.83 -0.76 7.50
N ALA A 43 -13.62 -1.67 8.06
CA ALA A 43 -14.71 -1.27 8.94
C ALA A 43 -14.07 -0.48 10.10
N PRO A 44 -14.59 0.71 10.46
CA PRO A 44 -14.00 1.50 11.54
C PRO A 44 -13.88 0.63 12.79
N ALA A 45 -12.66 0.47 13.29
CA ALA A 45 -12.42 -0.15 14.58
C ALA A 45 -13.23 0.64 15.63
N GLU A 46 -13.74 -0.04 16.66
CA GLU A 46 -14.55 0.59 17.72
C GLU A 46 -13.76 1.60 18.59
N PHE A 47 -12.51 1.91 18.23
CA PHE A 47 -11.63 2.79 19.01
C PHE A 47 -11.62 4.24 18.51
N THR A 48 -11.69 5.14 19.50
CA THR A 48 -12.55 6.32 19.51
C THR A 48 -11.81 7.65 19.41
N ASP A 49 -10.66 7.76 18.73
CA ASP A 49 -9.93 9.05 18.87
C ASP A 49 -9.11 9.57 17.68
N ALA A 50 -9.18 8.97 16.48
CA ALA A 50 -8.46 9.56 15.33
C ALA A 50 -9.01 9.27 13.93
N ILE A 51 -10.00 8.37 13.80
CA ILE A 51 -10.61 8.05 12.51
C ILE A 51 -12.08 8.43 12.64
N THR A 52 -12.53 9.36 11.81
CA THR A 52 -13.89 9.90 11.76
C THR A 52 -14.96 8.86 12.15
N VAL A 53 -15.70 9.15 13.23
CA VAL A 53 -16.78 8.29 13.71
C VAL A 53 -17.90 8.29 12.67
N LEU A 54 -17.94 7.24 11.85
CA LEU A 54 -19.02 7.01 10.89
C LEU A 54 -20.23 6.45 11.65
N SER A 55 -21.38 7.10 11.52
CA SER A 55 -22.66 6.53 11.96
C SER A 55 -22.88 5.16 11.29
N ASP A 56 -23.59 4.24 11.95
CA ASP A 56 -23.99 2.95 11.38
C ASP A 56 -24.64 3.09 10.00
N LYS A 57 -25.39 4.17 9.79
CA LYS A 57 -26.02 4.50 8.50
C LYS A 57 -24.97 4.79 7.43
N GLN A 58 -23.90 5.50 7.76
CA GLN A 58 -22.81 5.79 6.84
C GLN A 58 -22.00 4.51 6.56
N ARG A 59 -21.67 3.72 7.59
CA ARG A 59 -20.97 2.43 7.46
C ARG A 59 -21.68 1.50 6.46
N ARG A 60 -22.99 1.27 6.65
CA ARG A 60 -23.82 0.47 5.73
C ARG A 60 -23.88 1.04 4.31
N ARG A 61 -23.83 2.38 4.16
CA ARG A 61 -23.80 3.03 2.85
C ARG A 61 -22.47 2.78 2.13
N HIS A 62 -21.35 2.87 2.83
CA HIS A 62 -20.03 2.59 2.26
C HIS A 62 -19.88 1.12 1.86
N GLU A 63 -20.33 0.19 2.70
CA GLU A 63 -20.35 -1.25 2.38
C GLU A 63 -21.19 -1.55 1.14
N LYS A 64 -22.41 -1.00 1.05
CA LYS A 64 -23.28 -1.16 -0.13
C LYS A 64 -22.67 -0.55 -1.39
N ALA A 65 -22.04 0.61 -1.28
CA ALA A 65 -21.37 1.26 -2.41
C ALA A 65 -20.22 0.39 -2.96
N VAL A 66 -19.44 -0.21 -2.07
CA VAL A 66 -18.36 -1.13 -2.44
C VAL A 66 -18.88 -2.44 -3.03
N ALA A 67 -19.89 -3.06 -2.42
CA ALA A 67 -20.50 -4.26 -2.97
C ALA A 67 -21.05 -4.01 -4.38
N LYS A 68 -21.67 -2.84 -4.60
CA LYS A 68 -22.17 -2.43 -5.92
C LYS A 68 -21.02 -2.18 -6.91
N ALA A 69 -19.93 -1.54 -6.48
CA ALA A 69 -18.76 -1.29 -7.31
C ALA A 69 -18.05 -2.61 -7.70
N ALA A 70 -17.92 -3.54 -6.76
CA ALA A 70 -17.37 -4.87 -7.00
C ALA A 70 -18.24 -5.67 -7.98
N LYS A 71 -19.57 -5.62 -7.84
CA LYS A 71 -20.51 -6.31 -8.75
C LYS A 71 -20.51 -5.72 -10.16
N LYS A 72 -20.29 -4.41 -10.29
CA LYS A 72 -20.20 -3.71 -11.58
C LYS A 72 -18.81 -3.77 -12.24
N ASN A 73 -17.88 -4.56 -11.69
CA ASN A 73 -16.52 -4.58 -12.20
C ASN A 73 -16.48 -5.10 -13.65
N PRO A 74 -16.03 -4.29 -14.63
CA PRO A 74 -16.03 -4.64 -16.05
C PRO A 74 -14.95 -5.69 -16.41
N LEU A 75 -14.06 -6.05 -15.48
CA LEU A 75 -13.00 -7.03 -15.73
C LEU A 75 -13.54 -8.47 -15.73
N GLY A 76 -13.05 -9.28 -16.67
CA GLY A 76 -13.25 -10.73 -16.67
C GLY A 76 -12.57 -11.41 -15.48
N GLU A 77 -12.93 -12.66 -15.18
CA GLU A 77 -12.37 -13.38 -14.02
C GLU A 77 -10.84 -13.51 -14.06
N GLY A 78 -10.28 -13.83 -15.24
CA GLY A 78 -8.83 -13.90 -15.44
C GLY A 78 -8.12 -12.56 -15.19
N GLN A 79 -8.70 -11.44 -15.63
CA GLN A 79 -8.15 -10.10 -15.41
C GLN A 79 -8.22 -9.67 -13.94
N LYS A 80 -9.28 -10.06 -13.22
CA LYS A 80 -9.39 -9.86 -11.77
C LYS A 80 -8.28 -10.63 -11.03
N ARG A 81 -8.02 -11.87 -11.43
CA ARG A 81 -6.95 -12.70 -10.84
C ARG A 81 -5.56 -12.13 -11.14
N LEU A 82 -5.33 -11.63 -12.35
CA LEU A 82 -4.08 -10.95 -12.70
C LEU A 82 -3.88 -9.68 -11.89
N SER A 83 -4.93 -8.86 -11.71
CA SER A 83 -4.87 -7.65 -10.89
C SER A 83 -4.55 -7.99 -9.43
N LEU A 84 -5.12 -9.08 -8.90
CA LEU A 84 -4.83 -9.56 -7.56
C LEU A 84 -3.38 -10.01 -7.40
N LEU A 85 -2.90 -10.84 -8.33
CA LEU A 85 -1.52 -11.33 -8.31
C LEU A 85 -0.53 -10.16 -8.42
N GLY A 86 -0.81 -9.19 -9.28
CA GLY A 86 -0.02 -7.97 -9.40
C GLY A 86 -0.02 -7.14 -8.12
N ALA A 87 -1.17 -7.02 -7.44
CA ALA A 87 -1.26 -6.34 -6.14
C ALA A 87 -0.39 -7.04 -5.09
N TYR A 88 -0.45 -8.38 -5.00
CA TYR A 88 0.38 -9.15 -4.08
C TYR A 88 1.86 -9.07 -4.41
N ALA A 89 2.24 -9.08 -5.69
CA ALA A 89 3.62 -8.86 -6.10
C ALA A 89 4.12 -7.47 -5.63
N CYS A 90 3.30 -6.42 -5.78
CA CYS A 90 3.66 -5.09 -5.30
C CYS A 90 3.87 -5.05 -3.78
N PHE A 91 2.99 -5.67 -3.00
CA PHE A 91 3.15 -5.72 -1.55
C PHE A 91 4.35 -6.60 -1.12
N ALA A 92 4.64 -7.67 -1.86
CA ALA A 92 5.82 -8.49 -1.62
C ALA A 92 7.11 -7.69 -1.84
N VAL A 93 7.19 -6.84 -2.87
CA VAL A 93 8.32 -5.93 -3.09
C VAL A 93 8.48 -4.97 -1.92
N CYS A 94 7.39 -4.36 -1.42
CA CYS A 94 7.45 -3.49 -0.25
C CYS A 94 7.91 -4.23 1.01
N ALA A 95 7.38 -5.43 1.25
CA ALA A 95 7.79 -6.26 2.39
C ALA A 95 9.28 -6.64 2.31
N ALA A 96 9.75 -7.04 1.12
CA ALA A 96 11.16 -7.34 0.89
C ALA A 96 12.06 -6.11 1.11
N ALA A 97 11.64 -4.92 0.68
CA ALA A 97 12.37 -3.68 0.92
C ALA A 97 12.48 -3.35 2.42
N VAL A 98 11.37 -3.48 3.17
CA VAL A 98 11.36 -3.24 4.63
C VAL A 98 12.20 -4.27 5.36
N ILE A 99 12.04 -5.57 5.05
CA ILE A 99 12.85 -6.64 5.65
C ILE A 99 14.32 -6.43 5.31
N GLY A 100 14.65 -6.11 4.06
CA GLY A 100 16.02 -5.82 3.64
C GLY A 100 16.62 -4.65 4.41
N ALA A 101 15.89 -3.56 4.59
CA ALA A 101 16.33 -2.42 5.39
C ALA A 101 16.55 -2.80 6.86
N LEU A 102 15.62 -3.55 7.47
CA LEU A 102 15.76 -4.04 8.84
C LEU A 102 16.97 -4.97 9.01
N LEU A 103 17.20 -5.87 8.07
CA LEU A 103 18.35 -6.79 8.09
C LEU A 103 19.67 -6.05 7.93
N LEU A 104 19.73 -5.03 7.06
CA LEU A 104 20.90 -4.16 6.95
C LEU A 104 21.17 -3.44 8.27
N ILE A 105 20.14 -2.88 8.90
CA ILE A 105 20.28 -2.24 10.21
C ILE A 105 20.69 -3.25 11.28
N LEU A 106 20.18 -4.48 11.25
CA LEU A 106 20.42 -5.50 12.29
C LEU A 106 21.73 -6.29 12.11
N PHE A 107 22.29 -6.38 10.92
CA PHE A 107 23.54 -7.13 10.71
C PHE A 107 24.74 -6.24 10.41
N ASN A 108 24.51 -4.98 10.04
CA ASN A 108 25.56 -4.02 9.69
C ASN A 108 25.65 -2.88 10.73
N HIS A 109 25.25 -3.13 11.98
CA HIS A 109 25.56 -2.30 13.13
C HIS A 109 26.79 -2.81 13.88
#